data_AF-A0A1X0ABG0-F1
#
_entry.id   AF-A0A1X0ABG0-F1
#
_cell.length_a   1.000
_cell.length_b   1.000
_cell.length_c   1.000
_cell.angle_alpha   90.00
_cell.angle_beta   90.00
_cell.angle_gamma   90.00
#
_symmetry.space_group_name_H-M   'P 1'
#
loop_
_entity.id
_entity.type
_entity.pdbx_description
1 polymer ?
#
loop_
_entity_poly.entity_id
_entity_poly.type
_entity_poly.pdbx_seq_one_letter_code
_entity_poly.pdbx_strand_id
1 'polypeptide(L)'
;MKRISKLSSVAAGMAALALTTLTAAPANADPMLCYADSANYNPGLCEQWRRSDHGGRIALQRTPAFAEPGSPMYERTQGRSGGGGIGGWLSEHAGLVVLVIAGLIAWVVIAKVRRAKAEEEKKQTARESAALARGRRIAEEWHAEQVAKAHADAAAMVPDRSVYDPHEIGLAPPPPPPAVMPERPPMKNADLRRYAAFGAVVPREPGTAFAQAVTRSGDDAPIRSAWFQACQLAGVGETDPETGEFTPAAAVVRVDPVRDGDVEISVNTRDYTIGEQQLNRVLRHLERTARVATASPFERNPAKDWFVTRLSMEQRSPQQQAPAPAQPLPAPTQPAAAQVDPDDPWS
;
A
#
# COMPACT_ATOMS: atom_id res chain seq x y z
N MET A 1 -25.09 17.85 -50.86
CA MET A 1 -23.62 17.80 -51.04
C MET A 1 -23.15 16.37 -50.75
N LYS A 2 -22.56 15.70 -51.75
CA LYS A 2 -21.86 14.39 -51.64
C LYS A 2 -20.61 14.54 -50.78
N ARG A 3 -20.34 13.64 -49.82
CA ARG A 3 -19.03 12.97 -49.52
C ARG A 3 -19.30 11.72 -48.67
N ILE A 4 -19.25 10.53 -49.25
CA ILE A 4 -18.07 9.64 -49.41
C ILE A 4 -17.68 8.96 -48.09
N SER A 5 -18.11 7.70 -48.03
CA SER A 5 -17.77 6.62 -47.12
C SER A 5 -16.27 6.30 -47.13
N LYS A 6 -15.69 6.09 -45.95
CA LYS A 6 -14.45 5.33 -45.77
C LYS A 6 -14.66 4.28 -44.69
N LEU A 7 -14.90 3.05 -45.15
CA LEU A 7 -14.65 1.82 -44.43
C LEU A 7 -13.14 1.69 -44.21
N SER A 8 -12.71 1.41 -43.00
CA SER A 8 -11.36 0.92 -42.71
C SER A 8 -11.49 -0.14 -41.62
N SER A 9 -11.44 -1.37 -42.10
CA SER A 9 -11.41 -2.61 -41.35
C SER A 9 -10.00 -2.82 -40.80
N VAL A 10 -9.86 -3.02 -39.49
CA VAL A 10 -8.70 -3.71 -38.91
C VAL A 10 -9.22 -4.64 -37.81
N ALA A 11 -9.44 -5.89 -38.21
CA ALA A 11 -9.53 -7.02 -37.30
C ALA A 11 -8.12 -7.37 -36.83
N ALA A 12 -7.85 -7.29 -35.53
CA ALA A 12 -6.69 -7.88 -34.90
C ALA A 12 -7.16 -9.06 -34.04
N GLY A 13 -6.87 -10.25 -34.54
CA GLY A 13 -7.29 -11.52 -33.95
C GLY A 13 -6.55 -11.87 -32.66
N MET A 14 -7.27 -12.64 -31.85
CA MET A 14 -6.74 -13.38 -30.71
C MET A 14 -5.62 -14.34 -31.14
N ALA A 15 -4.55 -14.38 -30.36
CA ALA A 15 -3.67 -15.54 -30.25
C ALA A 15 -3.54 -15.91 -28.77
N ALA A 16 -4.29 -16.93 -28.37
CA ALA A 16 -4.14 -17.58 -27.08
C ALA A 16 -2.87 -18.45 -27.08
N LEU A 17 -1.91 -18.13 -26.22
CA LEU A 17 -0.77 -19.01 -25.93
C LEU A 17 -1.05 -19.73 -24.60
N ALA A 18 -1.30 -21.03 -24.72
CA ALA A 18 -1.28 -21.96 -23.61
C ALA A 18 0.15 -22.07 -23.07
N LEU A 19 0.38 -21.55 -21.87
CA LEU A 19 1.64 -21.73 -21.12
C LEU A 19 1.52 -22.99 -20.26
N THR A 20 2.17 -24.05 -20.69
CA THR A 20 2.52 -25.20 -19.86
C THR A 20 3.55 -24.77 -18.81
N THR A 21 3.20 -24.87 -17.53
CA THR A 21 4.09 -24.61 -16.40
C THR A 21 5.04 -25.80 -16.17
N LEU A 22 6.24 -25.72 -16.74
CA LEU A 22 7.39 -26.48 -16.26
C LEU A 22 8.00 -25.75 -15.06
N THR A 23 7.86 -26.34 -13.87
CA THR A 23 8.56 -25.93 -12.65
C THR A 23 10.05 -26.24 -12.79
N ALA A 24 10.86 -25.23 -13.08
CA ALA A 24 12.31 -25.29 -12.91
C ALA A 24 12.69 -24.71 -11.54
N ALA A 25 13.28 -25.55 -10.68
CA ALA A 25 13.83 -25.12 -9.40
C ALA A 25 14.96 -24.09 -9.60
N PRO A 26 15.07 -23.04 -8.77
CA PRO A 26 16.16 -22.08 -8.88
C PRO A 26 17.48 -22.70 -8.42
N ALA A 27 18.41 -22.84 -9.35
CA ALA A 27 19.83 -23.06 -9.04
C ALA A 27 20.52 -21.69 -8.89
N ASN A 28 21.14 -21.50 -7.71
CA ASN A 28 22.12 -20.49 -7.28
C ASN A 28 21.64 -19.61 -6.12
N ALA A 29 21.78 -20.15 -4.91
CA ALA A 29 21.96 -19.39 -3.68
C ALA A 29 23.40 -19.61 -3.19
N ASP A 30 24.20 -18.54 -3.12
CA ASP A 30 25.44 -18.53 -2.33
C ASP A 30 25.11 -18.38 -0.83
N PRO A 31 25.98 -18.85 0.09
CA PRO A 31 25.53 -19.55 1.28
C PRO A 31 25.65 -18.67 2.54
N MET A 32 24.53 -18.14 3.00
CA MET A 32 24.40 -17.69 4.40
C MET A 32 24.03 -18.83 5.36
N LEU A 33 23.94 -20.07 4.87
CA LEU A 33 23.35 -21.22 5.58
C LEU A 33 24.32 -22.01 6.48
N CYS A 34 25.62 -21.68 6.50
CA CYS A 34 26.63 -22.44 7.28
C CYS A 34 27.26 -21.65 8.44
N TYR A 35 26.62 -20.56 8.90
CA TYR A 35 26.96 -19.94 10.18
C TYR A 35 26.22 -20.63 11.32
N ALA A 36 26.97 -21.08 12.33
CA ALA A 36 26.44 -21.80 13.49
C ALA A 36 25.36 -21.00 14.25
N ASP A 37 25.42 -19.66 14.19
CA ASP A 37 24.49 -18.76 14.87
C ASP A 37 23.29 -18.34 14.00
N SER A 38 23.13 -18.90 12.80
CA SER A 38 21.99 -18.58 11.94
C SER A 38 20.77 -19.44 12.28
N ALA A 39 19.59 -18.80 12.34
CA ALA A 39 18.31 -19.48 12.58
C ALA A 39 17.92 -20.51 11.49
N ASN A 40 18.71 -20.61 10.42
CA ASN A 40 18.51 -21.52 9.29
C ASN A 40 19.67 -22.53 9.13
N TYR A 41 20.47 -22.75 10.19
CA TYR A 41 21.58 -23.71 10.16
C TYR A 41 21.08 -25.13 9.91
N ASN A 42 21.60 -25.78 8.86
CA ASN A 42 21.30 -27.18 8.55
C ASN A 42 22.61 -27.97 8.34
N PRO A 43 23.00 -28.86 9.26
CA PRO A 43 24.29 -29.55 9.20
C PRO A 43 24.39 -30.51 8.00
N GLY A 44 23.28 -31.10 7.55
CA GLY A 44 23.27 -32.02 6.40
C GLY A 44 23.55 -31.33 5.07
N LEU A 45 23.00 -30.12 4.88
CA LEU A 45 23.26 -29.30 3.70
C LEU A 45 24.69 -28.76 3.67
N CYS A 46 25.26 -28.40 4.83
CA CYS A 46 26.66 -27.96 4.90
C CYS A 46 27.66 -29.10 4.66
N GLU A 47 27.38 -30.32 5.13
CA GLU A 47 28.15 -31.53 4.81
C GLU A 47 28.12 -31.85 3.31
N GLN A 48 26.94 -31.75 2.68
CA GLN A 48 26.77 -31.96 1.25
C GLN A 48 27.55 -30.92 0.42
N TRP A 49 27.50 -29.65 0.84
CA TRP A 49 28.21 -28.55 0.18
C TRP A 49 29.74 -28.69 0.31
N ARG A 50 30.23 -29.12 1.48
CA ARG A 50 31.64 -29.42 1.73
C ARG A 50 32.16 -30.60 0.89
N ARG A 51 31.29 -31.55 0.52
CA ARG A 51 31.63 -32.72 -0.32
C ARG A 51 31.62 -32.43 -1.83
N SER A 52 30.89 -31.41 -2.27
CA SER A 52 30.97 -30.91 -3.66
C SER A 52 32.21 -30.02 -3.83
N ASP A 53 33.05 -30.34 -4.82
CA ASP A 53 34.38 -29.77 -5.17
C ASP A 53 34.47 -28.23 -5.37
N HIS A 54 33.49 -27.45 -4.93
CA HIS A 54 33.47 -25.99 -5.02
C HIS A 54 34.05 -25.26 -3.78
N GLY A 55 34.37 -25.97 -2.70
CA GLY A 55 34.93 -25.39 -1.47
C GLY A 55 36.47 -25.41 -1.34
N GLY A 56 37.20 -25.90 -2.34
CA GLY A 56 38.60 -26.34 -2.17
C GLY A 56 39.72 -25.44 -2.69
N ARG A 57 39.49 -24.17 -3.07
CA ARG A 57 40.56 -23.30 -3.61
C ARG A 57 40.51 -21.85 -3.10
N ILE A 58 40.57 -21.67 -1.78
CA ILE A 58 41.11 -20.43 -1.20
C ILE A 58 42.13 -20.82 -0.13
N ALA A 59 43.35 -21.11 -0.58
CA ALA A 59 44.53 -21.20 0.27
C ALA A 59 45.71 -20.56 -0.46
N LEU A 60 46.13 -19.39 0.06
CA LEU A 60 47.50 -18.88 0.15
C LEU A 60 48.52 -19.27 -0.96
N GLN A 61 48.82 -18.33 -1.86
CA GLN A 61 50.12 -18.17 -2.55
C GLN A 61 50.22 -16.68 -2.95
N ARG A 62 50.85 -15.80 -2.16
CA ARG A 62 52.29 -15.47 -2.09
C ARG A 62 52.95 -15.35 -3.48
N THR A 63 53.14 -14.11 -3.92
CA THR A 63 53.95 -13.69 -5.07
C THR A 63 55.43 -14.06 -4.89
N PRO A 64 56.16 -14.29 -6.00
CA PRO A 64 57.09 -13.23 -6.41
C PRO A 64 57.15 -12.94 -7.92
N ALA A 65 57.43 -11.65 -8.16
CA ALA A 65 58.14 -10.93 -9.21
C ALA A 65 58.66 -11.58 -10.52
N PHE A 66 58.63 -10.71 -11.54
CA PHE A 66 59.64 -10.45 -12.59
C PHE A 66 59.61 -11.27 -13.89
N ALA A 67 59.23 -10.61 -15.00
CA ALA A 67 60.06 -10.32 -16.19
C ALA A 67 59.23 -10.24 -17.50
N GLU A 68 59.22 -9.07 -18.13
CA GLU A 68 59.17 -8.88 -19.60
C GLU A 68 60.63 -8.79 -20.12
N PRO A 69 60.92 -8.68 -21.44
CA PRO A 69 60.23 -9.09 -22.67
C PRO A 69 61.17 -9.87 -23.63
N GLY A 70 60.64 -10.45 -24.72
CA GLY A 70 61.49 -10.98 -25.80
C GLY A 70 60.73 -11.60 -26.97
N SER A 71 60.53 -10.84 -28.03
CA SER A 71 60.27 -11.32 -29.39
C SER A 71 61.59 -11.23 -30.20
N PRO A 72 61.70 -11.71 -31.45
CA PRO A 72 61.10 -12.85 -32.17
C PRO A 72 62.18 -13.70 -32.91
N MET A 73 61.84 -14.85 -33.50
CA MET A 73 62.30 -15.20 -34.87
C MET A 73 61.69 -16.50 -35.41
N TYR A 74 61.14 -16.35 -36.61
CA TYR A 74 60.90 -17.25 -37.73
C TYR A 74 61.30 -18.74 -37.62
N GLU A 75 60.34 -19.60 -37.97
CA GLU A 75 60.62 -20.65 -38.95
C GLU A 75 59.46 -20.80 -39.94
N ARG A 76 59.85 -20.88 -41.20
CA ARG A 76 59.03 -20.89 -42.41
C ARG A 76 58.98 -22.34 -42.89
N THR A 77 57.80 -22.94 -43.00
CA THR A 77 57.60 -24.06 -43.91
C THR A 77 56.24 -24.01 -44.61
N GLN A 78 56.34 -23.57 -45.86
CA GLN A 78 55.58 -23.94 -47.06
C GLN A 78 54.31 -24.80 -46.91
N GLY A 79 53.22 -24.23 -47.45
CA GLY A 79 52.55 -24.83 -48.61
C GLY A 79 51.56 -25.95 -48.36
N ARG A 80 50.28 -25.59 -48.19
CA ARG A 80 49.21 -26.33 -48.87
C ARG A 80 48.08 -25.38 -49.30
N SER A 81 48.03 -25.18 -50.61
CA SER A 81 46.91 -24.62 -51.35
C SER A 81 45.61 -25.35 -50.99
N GLY A 82 44.63 -24.57 -50.58
CA GLY A 82 43.28 -25.03 -50.28
C GLY A 82 42.33 -23.84 -50.20
N GLY A 83 42.33 -23.00 -51.24
CA GLY A 83 41.27 -22.02 -51.48
C GLY A 83 39.97 -22.75 -51.83
N GLY A 84 39.39 -23.42 -50.84
CA GLY A 84 38.04 -23.98 -50.88
C GLY A 84 37.14 -23.04 -50.09
N GLY A 85 36.31 -22.29 -50.80
CA GLY A 85 35.59 -21.15 -50.26
C GLY A 85 34.76 -21.48 -49.01
N ILE A 86 34.84 -20.57 -48.04
CA ILE A 86 33.84 -20.38 -46.98
C ILE A 86 32.41 -20.37 -47.57
N GLY A 87 32.26 -19.98 -48.84
CA GLY A 87 30.99 -20.03 -49.59
C GLY A 87 30.44 -21.44 -49.88
N GLY A 88 31.28 -22.49 -49.95
CA GLY A 88 30.83 -23.87 -50.15
C GLY A 88 30.25 -24.47 -48.85
N TRP A 89 30.95 -24.29 -47.73
CA TRP A 89 30.48 -24.74 -46.42
C TRP A 89 29.25 -23.95 -45.93
N LEU A 90 29.22 -22.63 -46.16
CA LEU A 90 28.05 -21.79 -45.88
C LEU A 90 26.84 -22.20 -46.70
N SER A 91 26.99 -22.67 -47.95
CA SER A 91 25.85 -23.10 -48.77
C SER A 91 25.24 -24.43 -48.29
N GLU A 92 26.06 -25.31 -47.70
CA GLU A 92 25.62 -26.61 -47.18
C GLU A 92 25.12 -26.54 -45.72
N HIS A 93 25.54 -25.51 -44.96
CA HIS A 93 25.17 -25.32 -43.54
C HIS A 93 24.43 -24.00 -43.26
N ALA A 94 23.96 -23.29 -44.29
CA ALA A 94 23.25 -21.99 -44.15
C ALA A 94 22.09 -22.06 -43.16
N GLY A 95 21.29 -23.14 -43.21
CA GLY A 95 20.18 -23.35 -42.27
C GLY A 95 20.63 -23.50 -40.81
N LEU A 96 21.78 -24.14 -40.58
CA LEU A 96 22.34 -24.33 -39.24
C LEU A 96 22.93 -23.02 -38.69
N VAL A 97 23.60 -22.22 -39.53
CA VAL A 97 24.11 -20.90 -39.15
C VAL A 97 22.98 -19.94 -38.76
N VAL A 98 21.88 -19.92 -39.52
CA VAL A 98 20.69 -19.11 -39.19
C VAL A 98 20.05 -19.57 -37.88
N LEU A 99 19.95 -20.88 -37.64
CA LEU A 99 19.43 -21.42 -36.37
C LEU A 99 20.28 -21.05 -35.16
N VAL A 100 21.61 -21.10 -35.28
CA VAL A 100 22.53 -20.69 -34.20
C VAL A 100 22.40 -19.20 -33.89
N ILE A 101 22.33 -18.36 -34.93
CA ILE A 101 22.16 -16.91 -34.76
C ILE A 101 20.79 -16.61 -34.12
N ALA A 102 19.71 -17.23 -34.60
CA ALA A 102 18.38 -17.07 -34.02
C ALA A 102 18.35 -17.55 -32.55
N GLY A 103 19.01 -18.67 -32.23
CA GLY A 103 19.16 -19.18 -30.87
C GLY A 103 19.92 -18.21 -29.95
N LEU A 104 21.01 -17.61 -30.44
CA LEU A 104 21.77 -16.60 -29.69
C LEU A 104 20.95 -15.33 -29.44
N ILE A 105 20.22 -14.84 -30.44
CA ILE A 105 19.34 -13.67 -30.28
C ILE A 105 18.25 -13.97 -29.25
N ALA A 106 17.57 -15.12 -29.36
CA ALA A 106 16.55 -15.53 -28.40
C ALA A 106 17.12 -15.64 -26.97
N TRP A 107 18.31 -16.22 -26.81
CA TRP A 107 18.98 -16.33 -25.52
C TRP A 107 19.30 -14.96 -24.90
N VAL A 108 19.80 -14.01 -25.69
CA VAL A 108 20.09 -12.64 -25.22
C VAL A 108 18.82 -11.94 -24.74
N VAL A 109 17.69 -12.08 -25.46
CA VAL A 109 16.40 -11.50 -25.06
C VAL A 109 15.91 -12.11 -23.74
N ILE A 110 15.95 -13.44 -23.60
CA ILE A 110 15.55 -14.14 -22.36
C ILE A 110 16.43 -13.71 -21.18
N ALA A 111 17.75 -13.60 -21.39
CA ALA A 111 18.68 -13.17 -20.35
C ALA A 111 18.40 -11.73 -19.87
N LYS A 112 18.05 -10.81 -20.79
CA LYS A 112 17.66 -9.44 -20.44
C LYS A 112 16.38 -9.40 -19.59
N VAL A 113 15.34 -10.14 -19.98
CA VAL A 113 14.08 -10.19 -19.23
C VAL A 113 14.29 -10.76 -17.82
N ARG A 114 15.11 -11.82 -17.68
CA ARG A 114 15.43 -12.39 -16.36
C ARG A 114 16.19 -11.43 -15.47
N ARG A 115 17.16 -10.68 -16.01
CA ARG A 115 17.89 -9.64 -15.26
C ARG A 115 16.96 -8.52 -14.81
N ALA A 116 16.07 -8.05 -15.67
CA ALA A 116 15.09 -7.02 -15.33
C ALA A 116 14.18 -7.47 -14.17
N LYS A 117 13.62 -8.69 -14.24
CA LYS A 117 12.81 -9.25 -13.15
C LYS A 117 13.60 -9.39 -11.83
N ALA A 118 14.83 -9.90 -11.89
CA ALA A 118 15.67 -10.05 -10.72
C ALA A 118 16.03 -8.68 -10.08
N GLU A 119 16.25 -7.65 -10.89
CA GLU A 119 16.45 -6.29 -10.38
C GLU A 119 15.20 -5.70 -9.73
N GLU A 120 14.01 -5.97 -10.28
CA GLU A 120 12.74 -5.55 -9.69
C GLU A 120 12.49 -6.25 -8.35
N GLU A 121 12.72 -7.56 -8.26
CA GLU A 121 12.59 -8.32 -7.01
C GLU A 121 13.56 -7.81 -5.93
N LYS A 122 14.81 -7.51 -6.29
CA LYS A 122 15.79 -6.88 -5.38
C LYS A 122 15.34 -5.50 -4.92
N LYS A 123 14.80 -4.68 -5.82
CA LYS A 123 14.27 -3.35 -5.47
C LYS A 123 13.05 -3.47 -4.54
N GLN A 124 12.16 -4.43 -4.79
CA GLN A 124 10.99 -4.68 -3.95
C GLN A 124 11.39 -5.15 -2.55
N THR A 125 12.27 -6.12 -2.44
CA THR A 125 12.78 -6.62 -1.15
C THR A 125 13.52 -5.55 -0.36
N ALA A 126 14.30 -4.69 -1.03
CA ALA A 126 14.94 -3.54 -0.39
C ALA A 126 13.93 -2.50 0.12
N ARG A 127 12.85 -2.23 -0.63
CA ARG A 127 11.77 -1.35 -0.18
C ARG A 127 11.02 -1.94 1.02
N GLU A 128 10.75 -3.24 1.00
CA GLU A 128 10.06 -3.93 2.09
C GLU A 128 10.89 -3.93 3.37
N SER A 129 12.19 -4.23 3.28
CA SER A 129 13.08 -4.19 4.45
C SER A 129 13.20 -2.77 5.03
N ALA A 130 13.26 -1.75 4.17
CA ALA A 130 13.24 -0.34 4.60
C ALA A 130 11.92 0.05 5.28
N ALA A 131 10.79 -0.43 4.79
CA ALA A 131 9.48 -0.20 5.42
C ALA A 131 9.42 -0.87 6.80
N LEU A 132 9.88 -2.13 6.93
CA LEU A 132 9.93 -2.83 8.22
C LEU A 132 10.87 -2.14 9.21
N ALA A 133 12.03 -1.65 8.76
CA ALA A 133 12.94 -0.87 9.61
C ALA A 133 12.30 0.44 10.09
N ARG A 134 11.62 1.16 9.19
CA ARG A 134 10.87 2.38 9.54
C ARG A 134 9.78 2.09 10.58
N GLY A 135 8.99 1.04 10.36
CA GLY A 135 7.92 0.63 11.27
C GLY A 135 8.43 0.27 12.67
N ARG A 136 9.61 -0.38 12.76
CA ARG A 136 10.24 -0.68 14.06
C ARG A 136 10.63 0.57 14.83
N ARG A 137 11.27 1.53 14.16
CA ARG A 137 11.63 2.81 14.78
C ARG A 137 10.40 3.55 15.31
N ILE A 138 9.34 3.65 14.51
CA ILE A 138 8.08 4.28 14.93
C ILE A 138 7.50 3.59 16.17
N ALA A 139 7.50 2.25 16.20
CA ALA A 139 6.99 1.49 17.33
C ALA A 139 7.82 1.67 18.61
N GLU A 140 9.15 1.70 18.47
CA GLU A 140 10.09 1.91 19.58
C GLU A 140 10.01 3.34 20.13
N GLU A 141 9.99 4.34 19.24
CA GLU A 141 9.83 5.77 19.58
C GLU A 141 8.51 6.00 20.33
N TRP A 142 7.39 5.51 19.79
CA TRP A 142 6.09 5.61 20.44
C TRP A 142 6.08 4.96 21.82
N HIS A 143 6.66 3.76 21.97
CA HIS A 143 6.71 3.08 23.26
C HIS A 143 7.58 3.85 24.27
N ALA A 144 8.72 4.39 23.84
CA ALA A 144 9.57 5.21 24.69
C ALA A 144 8.86 6.48 25.18
N GLU A 145 8.13 7.17 24.29
CA GLU A 145 7.31 8.33 24.65
C GLU A 145 6.24 7.97 25.68
N GLN A 146 5.54 6.85 25.47
CA GLN A 146 4.48 6.41 26.37
C GLN A 146 5.02 5.98 27.75
N VAL A 147 6.20 5.34 27.81
CA VAL A 147 6.89 5.02 29.07
C VAL A 147 7.31 6.30 29.79
N ALA A 148 7.90 7.26 29.08
CA ALA A 148 8.29 8.54 29.65
C ALA A 148 7.09 9.30 30.23
N LYS A 149 5.96 9.29 29.51
CA LYS A 149 4.70 9.86 29.99
C LYS A 149 4.19 9.15 31.25
N ALA A 150 4.18 7.81 31.28
CA ALA A 150 3.76 7.06 32.46
C ALA A 150 4.61 7.38 33.71
N HIS A 151 5.92 7.56 33.54
CA HIS A 151 6.78 8.00 34.62
C HIS A 151 6.49 9.43 35.07
N ALA A 152 6.25 10.35 34.13
CA ALA A 152 5.90 11.73 34.45
C ALA A 152 4.56 11.81 35.20
N ASP A 153 3.54 11.05 34.76
CA ASP A 153 2.24 10.98 35.41
C ASP A 153 2.35 10.40 36.83
N ALA A 154 3.17 9.36 37.03
CA ALA A 154 3.43 8.80 38.36
C ALA A 154 4.18 9.78 39.28
N ALA A 155 5.14 10.55 38.75
CA ALA A 155 5.84 11.58 39.51
C ALA A 155 4.90 12.74 39.90
N ALA A 156 3.93 13.08 39.04
CA ALA A 156 2.93 14.11 39.31
C ALA A 156 1.94 13.72 40.43
N MET A 157 1.84 12.43 40.78
CA MET A 157 1.02 11.96 41.90
C MET A 157 1.72 12.08 43.27
N VAL A 158 2.99 12.50 43.32
CA VAL A 158 3.67 12.76 44.58
C VAL A 158 2.97 13.94 45.29
N PRO A 159 2.53 13.78 46.54
CA PRO A 159 1.89 14.86 47.28
C PRO A 159 2.80 16.08 47.40
N ASP A 160 2.20 17.27 47.45
CA ASP A 160 2.94 18.51 47.72
C ASP A 160 3.67 18.42 49.07
N ARG A 161 4.81 19.13 49.18
CA ARG A 161 5.65 19.14 50.39
C ARG A 161 4.88 19.56 51.63
N SER A 162 3.91 20.46 51.49
CA SER A 162 3.01 20.86 52.57
C SER A 162 2.23 19.70 53.20
N VAL A 163 2.04 18.59 52.48
CA VAL A 163 1.32 17.39 52.96
C VAL A 163 2.23 16.44 53.74
N TYR A 164 3.47 16.23 53.29
CA TYR A 164 4.37 15.23 53.90
C TYR A 164 5.48 15.82 54.78
N ASP A 165 5.81 17.11 54.64
CA ASP A 165 6.80 17.85 55.44
C ASP A 165 6.22 19.21 55.90
N PRO A 166 5.10 19.24 56.64
CA PRO A 166 4.43 20.48 57.06
C PRO A 166 5.26 21.35 58.01
N HIS A 167 6.27 20.78 58.66
CA HIS A 167 7.14 21.45 59.62
C HIS A 167 8.53 21.79 59.04
N GLU A 168 8.74 21.56 57.74
CA GLU A 168 10.01 21.81 57.04
C GLU A 168 11.23 21.16 57.71
N ILE A 169 11.04 20.02 58.39
CA ILE A 169 12.12 19.30 59.07
C ILE A 169 13.02 18.53 58.10
N GLY A 170 12.76 18.65 56.79
CA GLY A 170 13.56 18.06 55.73
C GLY A 170 13.21 16.60 55.46
N LEU A 171 11.93 16.22 55.64
CA LEU A 171 11.49 14.88 55.26
C LEU A 171 11.66 14.70 53.75
N ALA A 172 12.24 13.57 53.35
CA ALA A 172 12.30 13.21 51.95
C ALA A 172 10.88 12.97 51.40
N PRO A 173 10.60 13.34 50.13
CA PRO A 173 9.33 13.03 49.50
C PRO A 173 9.07 11.53 49.53
N PRO A 174 7.80 11.10 49.71
CA PRO A 174 7.45 9.70 49.59
C PRO A 174 7.81 9.20 48.17
N PRO A 175 8.22 7.93 48.02
CA PRO A 175 8.50 7.37 46.71
C PRO A 175 7.24 7.49 45.84
N PRO A 176 7.38 7.85 44.54
CA PRO A 176 6.23 7.93 43.65
C PRO A 176 5.56 6.55 43.54
N PRO A 177 4.23 6.51 43.32
CA PRO A 177 3.55 5.25 43.05
C PRO A 177 4.20 4.57 41.83
N PRO A 178 4.19 3.22 41.77
CA PRO A 178 4.74 2.51 40.63
C PRO A 178 4.01 2.93 39.35
N ALA A 179 4.76 3.42 38.37
CA ALA A 179 4.21 3.84 37.10
C ALA A 179 3.63 2.63 36.36
N VAL A 180 2.38 2.76 35.89
CA VAL A 180 1.73 1.73 35.06
C VAL A 180 2.34 1.80 33.66
N MET A 181 3.25 0.88 33.37
CA MET A 181 3.93 0.85 32.08
C MET A 181 2.96 0.49 30.95
N PRO A 182 2.97 1.23 29.83
CA PRO A 182 2.19 0.86 28.65
C PRO A 182 2.67 -0.47 28.07
N GLU A 183 1.76 -1.23 27.47
CA GLU A 183 2.14 -2.46 26.76
C GLU A 183 2.96 -2.14 25.50
N ARG A 184 3.94 -2.99 25.19
CA ARG A 184 4.74 -2.85 23.98
C ARG A 184 3.87 -3.08 22.73
N PRO A 185 3.95 -2.22 21.70
CA PRO A 185 3.19 -2.44 20.48
C PRO A 185 3.62 -3.73 19.77
N PRO A 186 2.71 -4.41 19.06
CA PRO A 186 3.03 -5.61 18.29
C PRO A 186 4.14 -5.40 17.25
N MET A 187 5.20 -6.23 17.29
CA MET A 187 6.37 -6.12 16.40
C MET A 187 6.35 -7.11 15.21
N LYS A 188 5.19 -7.67 14.86
CA LYS A 188 5.08 -8.58 13.72
C LYS A 188 5.20 -7.81 12.40
N ASN A 189 5.78 -8.42 11.36
CA ASN A 189 6.02 -7.75 10.07
C ASN A 189 4.77 -7.08 9.46
N ALA A 190 3.57 -7.64 9.63
CA ALA A 190 2.34 -7.01 9.17
C ALA A 190 2.04 -5.69 9.93
N ASP A 191 2.23 -5.70 11.25
CA ASP A 191 1.99 -4.53 12.11
C ASP A 191 3.05 -3.43 11.83
N LEU A 192 4.32 -3.81 11.64
CA LEU A 192 5.39 -2.89 11.26
C LEU A 192 5.16 -2.24 9.89
N ARG A 193 4.68 -2.99 8.89
CA ARG A 193 4.31 -2.43 7.57
C ARG A 193 3.19 -1.41 7.71
N ARG A 194 2.19 -1.70 8.55
CA ARG A 194 1.11 -0.77 8.85
C ARG A 194 1.64 0.50 9.52
N TYR A 195 2.50 0.39 10.53
CA TYR A 195 3.08 1.57 11.19
C TYR A 195 3.89 2.42 10.22
N ALA A 196 4.63 1.78 9.30
CA ALA A 196 5.37 2.49 8.27
C ALA A 196 4.45 3.19 7.24
N ALA A 197 3.30 2.58 6.91
CA ALA A 197 2.32 3.13 5.98
C ALA A 197 1.62 4.39 6.53
N PHE A 198 1.25 4.38 7.82
CA PHE A 198 0.55 5.49 8.46
C PHE A 198 1.47 6.48 9.19
N GLY A 199 2.75 6.14 9.38
CA GLY A 199 3.70 6.98 10.10
C GLY A 199 3.47 7.03 11.62
N ALA A 200 2.66 6.13 12.18
CA ALA A 200 2.32 6.09 13.59
C ALA A 200 1.99 4.67 14.05
N VAL A 201 2.02 4.42 15.37
CA VAL A 201 1.49 3.18 15.95
C VAL A 201 -0.03 3.24 15.91
N VAL A 202 -0.63 2.43 15.04
CA VAL A 202 -2.07 2.37 14.83
C VAL A 202 -2.59 0.99 15.26
N PRO A 203 -3.33 0.92 16.39
CA PRO A 203 -4.02 -0.28 16.81
C PRO A 203 -5.01 -0.73 15.74
N ARG A 204 -5.09 -2.04 15.50
CA ARG A 204 -6.08 -2.64 14.59
C ARG A 204 -6.91 -3.65 15.35
N GLU A 205 -7.86 -3.13 16.11
CA GLU A 205 -8.76 -3.92 16.92
C GLU A 205 -9.87 -4.52 16.06
N PRO A 206 -10.15 -5.83 16.15
CA PRO A 206 -11.28 -6.44 15.46
C PRO A 206 -12.59 -5.74 15.84
N GLY A 207 -13.41 -5.45 14.83
CA GLY A 207 -14.70 -4.79 15.05
C GLY A 207 -14.66 -3.26 15.00
N THR A 208 -13.52 -2.63 14.73
CA THR A 208 -13.43 -1.18 14.48
C THR A 208 -13.52 -0.84 12.98
N ALA A 209 -13.87 0.41 12.65
CA ALA A 209 -14.00 0.84 11.26
C ALA A 209 -12.64 0.79 10.54
N PHE A 210 -11.56 1.17 11.22
CA PHE A 210 -10.20 1.08 10.69
C PHE A 210 -9.83 -0.36 10.32
N ALA A 211 -10.22 -1.35 11.15
CA ALA A 211 -9.94 -2.76 10.87
C ALA A 211 -10.73 -3.31 9.67
N GLN A 212 -11.90 -2.72 9.34
CA GLN A 212 -12.67 -3.05 8.12
C GLN A 212 -12.09 -2.37 6.88
N ALA A 213 -11.67 -1.11 7.02
CA ALA A 213 -11.18 -0.30 5.91
C ALA A 213 -9.77 -0.72 5.44
N VAL A 214 -8.93 -1.19 6.35
CA VAL A 214 -7.50 -1.43 6.11
C VAL A 214 -7.12 -2.86 6.50
N THR A 215 -6.34 -3.50 5.63
CA THR A 215 -5.79 -4.84 5.92
C THR A 215 -4.81 -4.80 7.10
N ARG A 216 -4.45 -5.97 7.63
CA ARG A 216 -3.47 -6.04 8.72
C ARG A 216 -2.13 -5.41 8.36
N SER A 217 -1.71 -5.50 7.10
CA SER A 217 -0.43 -4.92 6.61
C SER A 217 -0.48 -3.41 6.36
N GLY A 218 -1.65 -2.77 6.46
CA GLY A 218 -1.81 -1.35 6.16
C GLY A 218 -2.22 -1.03 4.72
N ASP A 219 -2.60 -2.04 3.93
CA ASP A 219 -3.16 -1.83 2.58
C ASP A 219 -4.60 -1.34 2.65
N ASP A 220 -4.91 -0.26 1.92
CA ASP A 220 -6.19 0.43 1.84
C ASP A 220 -7.08 -0.04 0.65
N ALA A 221 -6.66 -1.07 -0.07
CA ALA A 221 -7.45 -1.70 -1.13
C ALA A 221 -8.91 -2.04 -0.72
N PRO A 222 -9.20 -2.53 0.52
CA PRO A 222 -10.58 -2.81 0.93
C PRO A 222 -11.47 -1.58 0.89
N ILE A 223 -11.03 -0.45 1.47
CA ILE A 223 -11.82 0.78 1.48
C ILE A 223 -11.93 1.41 0.09
N ARG A 224 -10.88 1.32 -0.74
CA ARG A 224 -10.95 1.77 -2.14
C ARG A 224 -11.98 0.99 -2.94
N SER A 225 -12.03 -0.33 -2.75
CA SER A 225 -13.03 -1.20 -3.39
C SER A 225 -14.45 -0.89 -2.89
N ALA A 226 -14.62 -0.73 -1.57
CA ALA A 226 -15.90 -0.36 -0.98
C ALA A 226 -16.40 1.01 -1.48
N TRP A 227 -15.50 1.99 -1.60
CA TRP A 227 -15.78 3.30 -2.16
C TRP A 227 -16.24 3.21 -3.62
N PHE A 228 -15.48 2.49 -4.47
CA PHE A 228 -15.84 2.30 -5.87
C PHE A 228 -17.25 1.70 -6.02
N GLN A 229 -17.54 0.63 -5.27
CA GLN A 229 -18.86 -0.01 -5.29
C GLN A 229 -19.96 0.93 -4.78
N ALA A 230 -19.69 1.72 -3.74
CA ALA A 230 -20.66 2.67 -3.21
C ALA A 230 -20.97 3.78 -4.22
N CYS A 231 -19.97 4.32 -4.91
CA CYS A 231 -20.16 5.29 -5.99
C CYS A 231 -20.98 4.71 -7.14
N GLN A 232 -20.71 3.46 -7.53
CA GLN A 232 -21.45 2.78 -8.59
C GLN A 232 -22.93 2.61 -8.21
N LEU A 233 -23.22 2.16 -6.98
CA LEU A 233 -24.58 2.00 -6.48
C LEU A 233 -25.33 3.33 -6.33
N ALA A 234 -24.63 4.41 -5.96
CA ALA A 234 -25.20 5.74 -5.80
C ALA A 234 -25.36 6.50 -7.14
N GLY A 235 -24.86 5.96 -8.26
CA GLY A 235 -24.79 6.67 -9.53
C GLY A 235 -23.98 7.96 -9.44
N VAL A 236 -22.88 7.94 -8.68
CA VAL A 236 -21.96 9.07 -8.49
C VAL A 236 -20.68 8.80 -9.28
N GLY A 237 -20.73 9.04 -10.58
CA GLY A 237 -19.66 8.77 -11.52
C GLY A 237 -20.16 8.76 -12.96
N GLU A 238 -19.26 8.41 -13.87
CA GLU A 238 -19.55 8.30 -15.30
C GLU A 238 -19.33 6.85 -15.73
N THR A 239 -20.19 6.33 -16.59
CA THR A 239 -19.97 5.05 -17.26
C THR A 239 -19.61 5.34 -18.70
N ASP A 240 -18.46 4.86 -19.14
CA ASP A 240 -18.04 4.98 -20.53
C ASP A 240 -19.03 4.17 -21.40
N PRO A 241 -19.73 4.81 -22.37
CA PRO A 241 -20.70 4.12 -23.21
C PRO A 241 -20.07 3.11 -24.18
N GLU A 242 -18.78 3.23 -24.49
CA GLU A 242 -18.08 2.33 -25.41
C GLU A 242 -17.58 1.07 -24.70
N THR A 243 -17.01 1.22 -23.51
CA THR A 243 -16.39 0.12 -22.75
C THR A 243 -17.29 -0.46 -21.65
N GLY A 244 -18.29 0.31 -21.20
CA GLY A 244 -19.11 -0.01 -20.03
C GLY A 244 -18.36 0.18 -18.69
N GLU A 245 -17.15 0.74 -18.69
CA GLU A 245 -16.36 0.93 -17.48
C GLU A 245 -16.89 2.10 -16.65
N PHE A 246 -17.14 1.84 -15.36
CA PHE A 246 -17.58 2.88 -14.42
C PHE A 246 -16.37 3.59 -13.79
N THR A 247 -16.35 4.91 -13.87
CA THR A 247 -15.37 5.77 -13.20
C THR A 247 -16.05 6.61 -12.12
N PRO A 248 -15.69 6.47 -10.83
CA PRO A 248 -16.23 7.28 -9.75
C PRO A 248 -15.99 8.78 -9.96
N ALA A 249 -16.94 9.61 -9.53
CA ALA A 249 -16.80 11.08 -9.62
C ALA A 249 -15.75 11.65 -8.64
N ALA A 250 -15.33 10.87 -7.65
CA ALA A 250 -14.28 11.20 -6.70
C ALA A 250 -13.47 9.94 -6.34
N ALA A 251 -12.17 10.11 -6.07
CA ALA A 251 -11.26 9.02 -5.73
C ALA A 251 -10.74 9.18 -4.30
N VAL A 252 -10.59 8.07 -3.58
CA VAL A 252 -9.94 8.07 -2.26
C VAL A 252 -8.47 8.46 -2.42
N VAL A 253 -8.07 9.58 -1.84
CA VAL A 253 -6.69 10.07 -1.88
C VAL A 253 -5.93 9.77 -0.61
N ARG A 254 -6.64 9.67 0.52
CA ARG A 254 -6.02 9.43 1.81
C ARG A 254 -6.96 8.69 2.75
N VAL A 255 -6.37 7.85 3.60
CA VAL A 255 -7.03 7.13 4.67
C VAL A 255 -6.23 7.42 5.93
N ASP A 256 -6.86 8.00 6.93
CA ASP A 256 -6.21 8.37 8.18
C ASP A 256 -6.89 7.64 9.36
N PRO A 257 -6.13 6.97 10.24
CA PRO A 257 -6.67 6.39 11.44
C PRO A 257 -7.03 7.48 12.45
N VAL A 258 -8.16 7.31 13.11
CA VAL A 258 -8.60 8.15 14.24
C VAL A 258 -8.41 7.37 15.54
N ARG A 259 -8.15 8.07 16.65
CA ARG A 259 -7.75 7.48 17.95
C ARG A 259 -8.71 6.40 18.49
N ASP A 260 -9.98 6.42 18.10
CA ASP A 260 -11.03 5.55 18.63
C ASP A 260 -11.27 4.27 17.79
N GLY A 261 -10.37 3.96 16.85
CA GLY A 261 -10.56 2.85 15.90
C GLY A 261 -11.44 3.23 14.69
N ASP A 262 -11.89 4.48 14.65
CA ASP A 262 -12.52 5.09 13.49
C ASP A 262 -11.49 5.38 12.40
N VAL A 263 -11.99 5.67 11.19
CA VAL A 263 -11.14 6.00 10.05
C VAL A 263 -11.72 7.16 9.27
N GLU A 264 -10.87 8.14 8.99
CA GLU A 264 -11.19 9.24 8.08
C GLU A 264 -10.76 8.86 6.67
N ILE A 265 -11.67 9.02 5.71
CA ILE A 265 -11.35 8.93 4.30
C ILE A 265 -11.42 10.33 3.69
N SER A 266 -10.35 10.71 3.01
CA SER A 266 -10.33 11.91 2.17
C SER A 266 -10.52 11.50 0.72
N VAL A 267 -11.48 12.12 0.05
CA VAL A 267 -11.74 11.93 -1.37
C VAL A 267 -11.47 13.21 -2.13
N ASN A 268 -10.88 13.08 -3.32
CA ASN A 268 -10.68 14.18 -4.24
C ASN A 268 -11.66 14.02 -5.41
N THR A 269 -12.43 15.07 -5.69
CA THR A 269 -13.39 15.07 -6.79
C THR A 269 -12.67 15.27 -8.12
N ARG A 270 -13.24 14.71 -9.18
CA ARG A 270 -12.70 14.86 -10.54
C ARG A 270 -13.00 16.24 -11.12
N ASP A 271 -14.12 16.83 -10.71
CA ASP A 271 -14.62 18.13 -11.17
C ASP A 271 -15.27 18.91 -10.00
N TYR A 272 -15.26 20.23 -10.10
CA TYR A 272 -15.82 21.19 -9.15
C TYR A 272 -17.35 21.17 -9.09
N THR A 273 -18.01 20.54 -10.07
CA THR A 273 -19.46 20.33 -10.09
C THR A 273 -19.93 19.30 -9.06
N ILE A 274 -19.01 18.49 -8.54
CA ILE A 274 -19.27 17.50 -7.50
C ILE A 274 -18.96 18.11 -6.13
N GLY A 275 -20.01 18.45 -5.39
CA GLY A 275 -19.91 18.98 -4.04
C GLY A 275 -20.38 18.00 -2.96
N GLU A 276 -20.49 18.51 -1.74
CA GLU A 276 -20.89 17.74 -0.55
C GLU A 276 -22.24 17.04 -0.74
N GLN A 277 -23.21 17.71 -1.37
CA GLN A 277 -24.55 17.14 -1.58
C GLN A 277 -24.51 15.89 -2.46
N GLN A 278 -23.72 15.90 -3.54
CA GLN A 278 -23.58 14.76 -4.45
C GLN A 278 -22.84 13.61 -3.76
N LEU A 279 -21.77 13.91 -3.00
CA LEU A 279 -20.99 12.92 -2.27
C LEU A 279 -21.78 12.30 -1.11
N ASN A 280 -22.64 13.07 -0.44
CA ASN A 280 -23.47 12.57 0.66
C ASN A 280 -24.49 11.50 0.21
N ARG A 281 -24.81 11.41 -1.08
CA ARG A 281 -25.62 10.31 -1.63
C ARG A 281 -24.92 8.95 -1.55
N VAL A 282 -23.58 8.94 -1.51
CA VAL A 282 -22.76 7.72 -1.46
C VAL A 282 -22.76 7.10 -0.06
N LEU A 283 -22.94 7.91 1.00
CA LEU A 283 -22.73 7.49 2.39
C LEU A 283 -23.51 6.24 2.79
N ARG A 284 -24.81 6.17 2.44
CA ARG A 284 -25.65 5.01 2.77
C ARG A 284 -25.18 3.72 2.10
N HIS A 285 -24.61 3.83 0.90
CA HIS A 285 -24.03 2.69 0.21
C HIS A 285 -22.66 2.34 0.78
N LEU A 286 -21.87 3.35 1.15
CA LEU A 286 -20.55 3.19 1.75
C LEU A 286 -20.62 2.49 3.10
N GLU A 287 -21.58 2.83 3.95
CA GLU A 287 -21.82 2.13 5.23
C GLU A 287 -21.96 0.62 5.01
N ARG A 288 -22.69 0.22 3.97
CA ARG A 288 -22.94 -1.19 3.63
C ARG A 288 -21.74 -1.87 2.98
N THR A 289 -21.08 -1.21 2.03
CA THR A 289 -19.94 -1.81 1.30
C THR A 289 -18.68 -1.89 2.16
N ALA A 290 -18.44 -0.87 3.00
CA ALA A 290 -17.33 -0.84 3.95
C ALA A 290 -17.62 -1.62 5.25
N ARG A 291 -18.87 -2.08 5.44
CA ARG A 291 -19.32 -2.82 6.63
C ARG A 291 -19.10 -2.07 7.94
N VAL A 292 -19.42 -0.77 7.92
CA VAL A 292 -19.35 0.13 9.08
C VAL A 292 -20.75 0.53 9.52
N ALA A 293 -20.89 0.94 10.79
CA ALA A 293 -22.19 1.30 11.33
C ALA A 293 -22.67 2.66 10.79
N THR A 294 -21.74 3.62 10.68
CA THR A 294 -22.07 4.99 10.28
C THR A 294 -20.95 5.62 9.44
N ALA A 295 -21.34 6.54 8.55
CA ALA A 295 -20.44 7.47 7.88
C ALA A 295 -20.90 8.91 8.11
N SER A 296 -19.99 9.81 8.52
CA SER A 296 -20.33 11.23 8.70
C SER A 296 -20.64 11.89 7.35
N PRO A 297 -21.42 12.99 7.33
CA PRO A 297 -21.47 13.85 6.15
C PRO A 297 -20.06 14.24 5.69
N PHE A 298 -19.91 14.42 4.38
CA PHE A 298 -18.68 14.95 3.81
C PHE A 298 -18.53 16.42 4.15
N GLU A 299 -17.35 16.79 4.64
CA GLU A 299 -16.96 18.17 4.89
C GLU A 299 -15.77 18.54 4.01
N ARG A 300 -15.83 19.71 3.38
CA ARG A 300 -14.71 20.21 2.59
C ARG A 300 -13.57 20.67 3.49
N ASN A 301 -12.38 20.12 3.27
CA ASN A 301 -11.13 20.63 3.82
C ASN A 301 -10.61 21.78 2.93
N PRO A 302 -10.69 23.06 3.37
CA PRO A 302 -10.35 24.20 2.52
C PRO A 302 -8.86 24.30 2.18
N ALA A 303 -7.98 23.68 2.98
CA ALA A 303 -6.54 23.74 2.75
C ALA A 303 -6.06 22.81 1.63
N LYS A 304 -6.75 21.69 1.43
CA LYS A 304 -6.39 20.66 0.44
C LYS A 304 -7.40 20.49 -0.69
N ASP A 305 -8.56 21.13 -0.56
CA ASP A 305 -9.71 20.99 -1.47
C ASP A 305 -10.21 19.53 -1.58
N TRP A 306 -10.08 18.77 -0.49
CA TRP A 306 -10.59 17.40 -0.39
C TRP A 306 -11.87 17.37 0.43
N PHE A 307 -12.71 16.37 0.19
CA PHE A 307 -13.86 16.10 1.04
C PHE A 307 -13.51 14.98 2.01
N VAL A 308 -13.80 15.17 3.28
CA VAL A 308 -13.47 14.22 4.34
C VAL A 308 -14.76 13.66 4.93
N THR A 309 -14.82 12.35 5.12
CA THR A 309 -15.85 11.68 5.93
C THR A 309 -15.20 10.73 6.92
N ARG A 310 -15.78 10.62 8.11
CA ARG A 310 -15.38 9.70 9.17
C ARG A 310 -16.29 8.48 9.14
N LEU A 311 -15.69 7.30 9.08
CA LEU A 311 -16.36 6.02 9.21
C LEU A 311 -16.21 5.52 10.64
N SER A 312 -17.31 5.08 11.23
CA SER A 312 -17.36 4.60 12.60
C SER A 312 -18.18 3.33 12.75
N MET A 313 -17.83 2.54 13.77
CA MET A 313 -18.63 1.41 14.24
C MET A 313 -19.61 1.80 15.33
N GLU A 314 -19.54 3.03 15.83
CA GLU A 314 -20.53 3.59 16.74
C GLU A 314 -21.82 3.89 15.98
N GLN A 315 -22.95 3.51 16.58
CA GLN A 315 -24.26 3.88 16.05
C GLN A 315 -24.49 5.37 16.26
N ARG A 316 -25.05 6.04 15.24
CA ARG A 316 -25.38 7.46 15.33
C ARG A 316 -26.43 7.63 16.42
N SER A 317 -26.07 8.29 17.51
CA SER A 317 -27.00 8.62 18.59
C SER A 317 -28.21 9.39 18.02
N PRO A 318 -29.45 9.06 18.40
CA PRO A 318 -30.66 9.73 17.89
C PRO A 318 -30.66 11.26 18.07
N GLN A 319 -29.90 11.78 19.03
CA GLN A 319 -29.76 13.23 19.27
C GLN A 319 -28.99 14.00 18.18
N GLN A 320 -28.31 13.32 17.26
CA GLN A 320 -27.59 13.97 16.14
C GLN A 320 -28.40 13.98 14.83
N GLN A 321 -29.63 13.47 14.84
CA GLN A 321 -30.59 13.82 13.79
C GLN A 321 -31.03 15.26 14.03
N ALA A 322 -30.85 16.12 13.01
CA ALA A 322 -31.36 17.49 13.01
C ALA A 322 -32.79 17.50 13.57
N PRO A 323 -33.15 18.47 14.44
CA PRO A 323 -34.50 18.56 14.97
C PRO A 323 -35.48 18.52 13.80
N ALA A 324 -36.47 17.63 13.89
CA ALA A 324 -37.54 17.52 12.90
C ALA A 324 -38.06 18.94 12.57
N PRO A 325 -38.32 19.27 11.29
CA PRO A 325 -38.83 20.58 10.94
C PRO A 325 -40.05 20.86 11.80
N ALA A 326 -39.98 21.95 12.57
CA ALA A 326 -41.08 22.42 13.38
C ALA A 326 -42.32 22.44 12.49
N GLN A 327 -43.37 21.73 12.90
CA GLN A 327 -44.63 21.78 12.18
C GLN A 327 -45.02 23.26 12.03
N PRO A 328 -45.41 23.72 10.83
CA PRO A 328 -45.86 25.09 10.66
C PRO A 328 -47.01 25.32 11.63
N LEU A 329 -46.84 26.32 12.51
CA LEU A 329 -47.90 26.82 13.36
C LEU A 329 -49.15 27.03 12.48
N PRO A 330 -50.33 26.51 12.87
CA PRO A 330 -51.55 26.77 12.14
C PRO A 330 -51.71 28.28 12.01
N ALA A 331 -51.92 28.74 10.77
CA ALA A 331 -52.14 30.14 10.46
C ALA A 331 -53.26 30.70 11.38
N PRO A 332 -53.11 31.91 11.93
CA PRO A 332 -54.17 32.52 12.71
C PRO A 332 -55.42 32.61 11.85
N THR A 333 -56.48 31.93 12.30
CA THR A 333 -57.82 32.02 11.75
C THR A 333 -58.18 33.50 11.64
N GLN A 334 -58.28 34.03 10.42
CA GLN A 334 -58.84 35.36 10.21
C GLN A 334 -60.26 35.35 10.81
N PRO A 335 -60.61 36.29 11.70
CA PRO A 335 -61.99 36.41 12.15
C PRO A 335 -62.85 36.72 10.93
N ALA A 336 -63.86 35.89 10.72
CA ALA A 336 -64.87 36.07 9.69
C ALA A 336 -65.39 37.52 9.74
N ALA A 337 -65.21 38.25 8.65
CA ALA A 337 -65.88 39.51 8.44
C ALA A 337 -67.38 39.26 8.61
N ALA A 338 -67.98 39.92 9.59
CA ALA A 338 -69.43 39.97 9.75
C ALA A 338 -70.01 40.51 8.44
N GLN A 339 -70.68 39.64 7.68
CA GLN A 339 -71.54 40.09 6.60
C GLN A 339 -72.67 40.88 7.27
N VAL A 340 -72.62 42.20 7.11
CA VAL A 340 -73.73 43.10 7.38
C VAL A 340 -74.83 42.73 6.38
N ASP A 341 -75.95 42.26 6.92
CA ASP A 341 -77.16 41.97 6.17
C ASP A 341 -77.79 43.31 5.72
N PRO A 342 -77.89 43.60 4.40
CA PRO A 342 -78.40 44.88 3.92
C PRO A 342 -79.92 45.03 4.02
N ASP A 343 -80.65 44.01 4.49
CA ASP A 343 -82.12 43.99 4.49
C ASP A 343 -82.76 44.09 5.89
N ASP A 344 -82.11 44.75 6.86
CA ASP A 344 -82.75 45.12 8.13
C ASP A 344 -83.34 46.55 8.06
N PRO A 345 -84.66 46.72 7.80
CA PRO A 345 -85.29 48.04 7.74
C PRO A 345 -85.52 48.69 9.12
N TRP A 346 -84.97 48.15 10.21
CA TRP A 346 -85.14 48.70 11.56
C TRP A 346 -83.85 48.82 12.39
N SER A 347 -82.69 48.95 11.73
CA SER A 347 -81.42 49.37 12.35
C SER A 347 -81.12 50.85 12.15
#